data_AF-A0A4Y2MLC2-F1
#
_entry.id   AF-A0A4Y2MLC2-F1
#
_cell.length_a   1.000
_cell.length_b   1.000
_cell.length_c   1.000
_cell.angle_alpha   90.00
_cell.angle_beta   90.00
_cell.angle_gamma   90.00
#
_symmetry.space_group_name_H-M   'P 1'
#
loop_
_entity.id
_entity.type
_entity.pdbx_description
1 polymer ?
#
loop_
_entity_poly.entity_id
_entity_poly.type
_entity_poly.pdbx_seq_one_letter_code
_entity_poly.pdbx_strand_id
1 'polypeptide(L)'
;MLHLKDCSVEVGEHIAFRYEGEFLPEKIVSITESGVIIISMQRTLKSSKWPNKSDVMKHLWEDVVGHMGTPKLVCRRGSYAVPGLPNIG
;
A
#
# COMPACT_ATOMS: atom_id res chain seq x y z
N MET A 1 -7.93 15.89 -13.66
CA MET A 1 -6.60 16.06 -13.06
C MET A 1 -6.82 16.15 -11.55
N LEU A 2 -6.64 15.04 -10.83
CA LEU A 2 -6.84 15.02 -9.38
C LEU A 2 -5.60 15.66 -8.75
N HIS A 3 -5.76 16.87 -8.22
CA HIS A 3 -4.74 17.50 -7.40
C HIS A 3 -4.63 16.70 -6.10
N LEU A 4 -3.60 15.86 -6.00
CA LEU A 4 -3.14 15.35 -4.72
C LEU A 4 -2.67 16.57 -3.93
N LYS A 5 -3.56 17.08 -3.06
CA LYS A 5 -3.22 18.02 -2.00
C LYS A 5 -1.98 17.49 -1.27
N ASP A 6 -1.14 18.40 -0.82
CA ASP A 6 0.04 18.15 0.03
C ASP A 6 -0.28 17.25 1.22
N CYS A 7 -0.37 15.97 0.95
CA CYS A 7 -0.69 14.91 1.87
C CYS A 7 0.66 14.49 2.42
N SER A 8 0.99 14.96 3.61
CA SER A 8 2.20 14.55 4.31
C SER A 8 2.12 13.05 4.56
N VAL A 9 2.97 12.29 3.87
CA VAL A 9 3.08 10.83 3.99
C VAL A 9 4.18 10.50 4.97
N GLU A 10 3.91 9.55 5.86
CA GLU A 10 4.84 9.17 6.93
C GLU A 10 5.33 7.72 6.79
N VAL A 11 6.52 7.45 7.34
CA VAL A 11 7.01 6.07 7.43
C VAL A 11 6.08 5.25 8.33
N GLY A 12 5.67 4.09 7.84
CA GLY A 12 4.74 3.19 8.50
C GLY A 12 3.29 3.38 8.07
N GLU A 13 3.00 4.42 7.30
CA GLU A 13 1.67 4.68 6.77
C GLU A 13 1.30 3.68 5.66
N HIS A 14 0.00 3.42 5.54
CA HIS A 14 -0.55 2.57 4.48
C HIS A 14 -1.08 3.45 3.35
N ILE A 15 -0.67 3.12 2.14
CA ILE A 15 -1.02 3.88 0.94
C ILE A 15 -1.62 2.95 -0.13
N ALA A 16 -2.41 3.54 -1.01
CA ALA A 16 -2.82 2.90 -2.24
C ALA A 16 -1.83 3.30 -3.33
N PHE A 17 -1.24 2.29 -3.97
CA PHE A 17 -0.25 2.48 -5.02
C PHE A 17 -0.80 1.97 -6.35
N ARG A 18 -0.57 2.71 -7.44
CA ARG A 18 -1.04 2.28 -8.76
C ARG A 18 0.08 1.59 -9.52
N TYR A 19 -0.08 0.31 -9.79
CA TYR A 19 0.87 -0.48 -10.58
C TYR A 19 0.11 -1.24 -11.68
N GLU A 20 0.53 -1.08 -12.93
CA GLU A 20 -0.09 -1.72 -14.11
C GLU A 20 -1.62 -1.55 -14.21
N GLY A 21 -2.15 -0.43 -13.68
CA GLY A 21 -3.58 -0.14 -13.68
C GLY A 21 -4.37 -0.72 -12.50
N GLU A 22 -3.73 -1.52 -11.65
CA GLU A 22 -4.30 -2.01 -10.39
C GLU A 22 -3.89 -1.14 -9.21
N PHE A 23 -4.73 -1.11 -8.17
CA PHE A 23 -4.40 -0.48 -6.90
C PHE A 23 -3.96 -1.54 -5.90
N LEU A 24 -2.73 -1.40 -5.41
CA LEU A 24 -2.12 -2.31 -4.45
C LEU A 24 -2.04 -1.64 -3.07
N PRO A 25 -2.32 -2.40 -1.99
CA PRO A 25 -2.14 -1.91 -0.64
C PRO A 25 -0.71 -2.09 -0.19
N GLU A 26 -0.10 -0.97 0.21
CA GLU A 26 1.32 -0.93 0.52
C GLU A 26 1.58 -0.17 1.80
N LYS A 27 2.77 -0.38 2.36
CA LYS A 27 3.23 0.32 3.55
C LYS A 27 4.56 0.98 3.27
N ILE A 28 4.67 2.26 3.59
CA ILE A 28 5.91 3.01 3.48
C ILE A 28 6.88 2.50 4.54
N VAL A 29 8.06 2.08 4.12
CA VAL A 29 9.14 1.65 5.03
C VAL A 29 10.27 2.68 5.10
N SER A 30 10.42 3.51 4.07
CA SER A 30 11.37 4.63 4.08
C SER A 30 10.93 5.70 3.09
N ILE A 31 11.33 6.93 3.35
CA ILE A 31 11.09 8.08 2.49
C ILE A 31 12.45 8.64 2.09
N THR A 32 12.58 8.97 0.81
CA THR A 32 13.76 9.60 0.22
C THR A 32 13.34 10.90 -0.47
N GLU A 33 14.28 11.78 -0.77
CA GLU A 33 13.99 13.00 -1.55
C GLU A 33 13.32 12.66 -2.90
N SER A 34 13.76 11.58 -3.54
CA SER A 34 13.28 11.17 -4.87
C SER A 34 11.97 10.37 -4.88
N GLY A 35 11.46 9.93 -3.72
CA GLY A 35 10.34 9.01 -3.68
C GLY A 35 10.27 8.15 -2.41
N VAL A 36 9.55 7.04 -2.49
CA VAL A 36 9.29 6.15 -1.35
C VAL A 36 9.85 4.76 -1.56
N ILE A 37 10.18 4.13 -0.44
CA ILE A 37 10.44 2.71 -0.38
C ILE A 37 9.28 2.09 0.37
N ILE A 38 8.71 1.06 -0.22
CA ILE A 38 7.46 0.43 0.21
C ILE A 38 7.62 -1.08 0.32
N ILE A 39 6.71 -1.68 1.06
CA ILE A 39 6.44 -3.12 1.02
C ILE A 39 5.00 -3.34 0.59
N SER A 40 4.79 -4.25 -0.34
CA SER A 40 3.45 -4.58 -0.84
C SER A 40 2.89 -5.79 -0.09
N MET A 41 1.60 -5.77 0.21
CA MET A 41 0.95 -6.98 0.72
C MET A 41 0.76 -7.99 -0.42
N GLN A 42 0.95 -9.27 -0.11
CA GLN A 42 0.52 -10.35 -0.99
C GLN A 42 -1.00 -10.51 -0.89
N ARG A 43 -1.71 -10.22 -1.98
CA ARG A 43 -3.15 -10.41 -2.09
C ARG A 43 -3.47 -11.89 -2.29
N THR A 44 -4.47 -12.37 -1.55
CA THR A 44 -5.14 -13.65 -1.75
C THR A 44 -6.60 -13.39 -2.14
N LEU A 45 -7.33 -14.44 -2.55
CA LEU A 45 -8.73 -14.35 -2.99
C LEU A 45 -9.67 -13.54 -2.07
N LYS A 46 -9.43 -13.50 -0.75
CA LYS A 46 -10.32 -12.85 0.22
C LYS A 46 -9.61 -11.96 1.24
N SER A 47 -8.28 -11.91 1.23
CA SER A 47 -7.50 -11.19 2.25
C SER A 47 -6.11 -10.86 1.73
N SER A 48 -5.40 -9.99 2.43
CA SER A 48 -4.01 -9.67 2.12
C SER A 48 -3.11 -10.11 3.28
N LYS A 49 -1.85 -10.44 2.99
CA LYS A 49 -0.86 -10.79 4.01
C LYS A 49 0.42 -10.01 3.77
N TRP A 50 1.10 -9.64 4.85
CA TRP A 50 2.49 -9.24 4.74
C TRP A 50 3.33 -10.46 4.36
N PRO A 51 4.19 -10.36 3.35
CA PRO A 51 5.07 -11.46 2.98
C PRO A 51 6.09 -11.72 4.10
N ASN A 52 6.47 -12.99 4.29
CA ASN A 52 7.51 -13.37 5.27
C ASN A 52 8.88 -12.78 4.91
N LYS A 53 9.15 -12.65 3.61
CA LYS A 53 10.29 -11.94 3.05
C LYS A 53 9.74 -10.78 2.26
N SER A 54 9.91 -9.56 2.76
CA SER A 54 9.44 -8.36 2.08
C SER A 54 10.27 -8.12 0.82
N ASP A 55 9.58 -8.11 -0.32
CA ASP A 55 10.10 -7.46 -1.52
C ASP A 55 9.98 -5.96 -1.29
N VAL A 56 11.14 -5.33 -1.14
CA VAL A 56 11.26 -3.89 -0.90
C VAL A 56 11.50 -3.23 -2.23
N MET A 57 10.59 -2.37 -2.66
CA MET A 57 10.66 -1.72 -3.97
C MET A 57 10.70 -0.20 -3.81
N LYS A 58 11.52 0.46 -4.65
CA LYS A 58 11.63 1.91 -4.69
C LYS A 58 10.73 2.44 -5.79
N HIS A 59 9.92 3.44 -5.43
CA HIS A 59 9.00 4.09 -6.35
C HIS A 59 9.10 5.60 -6.28
N LEU A 60 8.64 6.25 -7.34
CA LEU A 60 8.53 7.70 -7.43
C LEU A 60 7.24 8.16 -6.74
N TRP A 61 7.21 9.42 -6.34
CA TRP A 61 6.02 10.03 -5.72
C TRP A 61 4.80 10.05 -6.65
N GLU A 62 5.01 10.08 -7.97
CA GLU A 62 3.96 10.15 -8.98
C GLU A 62 3.03 8.93 -8.99
N ASP A 63 3.54 7.78 -8.54
CA ASP A 63 2.80 6.53 -8.50
C ASP A 63 1.99 6.36 -7.19
N VAL A 64 2.24 7.23 -6.20
CA VAL A 64 1.52 7.26 -4.92
C VAL A 64 0.17 7.95 -5.13
N VAL A 65 -0.90 7.17 -5.08
CA VAL A 65 -2.26 7.66 -5.37
C VAL A 65 -2.87 8.36 -4.15
N GLY A 66 -2.43 8.00 -2.95
CA GLY A 66 -2.85 8.63 -1.71
C GLY A 66 -2.95 7.67 -0.53
N HIS A 67 -3.41 8.21 0.59
CA HIS A 67 -3.58 7.50 1.85
C HIS A 67 -4.64 6.40 1.74
N MET A 68 -4.36 5.27 2.37
CA MET A 68 -5.30 4.19 2.52
C MET A 68 -5.63 3.98 4.00
N GLY A 69 -6.86 3.56 4.29
CA GLY A 69 -7.23 3.14 5.63
C GLY A 69 -6.35 1.97 6.12
N THR A 70 -5.99 2.00 7.41
CA THR A 70 -5.16 0.95 8.01
C THR A 70 -5.77 -0.44 7.79
N PRO A 71 -5.00 -1.40 7.23
CA PRO A 71 -5.45 -2.78 7.08
C PRO A 71 -5.87 -3.36 8.44
N LYS A 72 -7.05 -3.97 8.48
CA LYS A 72 -7.61 -4.58 9.69
C LYS A 72 -7.26 -6.06 9.75
N LEU A 73 -6.64 -6.51 10.83
CA LEU A 73 -6.36 -7.92 11.05
C LEU A 73 -7.68 -8.70 11.08
N VAL A 74 -7.84 -9.66 10.17
CA VAL A 74 -9.03 -10.52 10.08
C VAL A 74 -8.81 -11.92 10.66
N CYS A 75 -7.56 -12.36 10.76
CA CYS A 75 -7.22 -13.66 11.33
C CYS A 75 -5.90 -13.58 12.12
N ARG A 76 -5.80 -14.33 13.23
CA ARG A 76 -4.58 -14.46 14.04
C ARG A 76 -3.36 -14.95 13.24
N ARG A 77 -3.57 -15.56 12.07
CA ARG A 77 -2.50 -16.03 11.15
C ARG A 77 -1.94 -14.93 10.23
N GLY A 78 -2.11 -13.65 10.60
CA GLY A 78 -1.53 -12.52 9.89
C GLY A 78 -2.25 -12.13 8.59
N SER A 79 -3.53 -12.45 8.44
CA SER A 79 -4.36 -11.98 7.31
C SER A 79 -5.02 -10.65 7.66
N TYR A 80 -5.06 -9.74 6.69
CA TYR A 80 -5.64 -8.40 6.80
C TYR A 80 -6.72 -8.18 5.74
N ALA A 81 -7.80 -7.50 6.11
CA ALA A 81 -8.73 -6.89 5.18
C ALA A 81 -8.32 -5.43 4.98
N VAL A 82 -8.33 -4.97 3.74
CA VAL A 82 -7.84 -3.64 3.39
C VAL A 82 -9.02 -2.76 2.98
N PRO A 83 -9.49 -1.83 3.84
CA PRO A 83 -10.71 -1.07 3.58
C PRO A 83 -10.53 -0.07 2.44
N GLY A 84 -11.40 -0.10 1.42
CA GLY A 84 -11.40 0.89 0.33
C GLY A 84 -10.75 0.43 -0.97
N LEU A 85 -10.18 -0.78 -1.03
CA LEU A 85 -9.84 -1.42 -2.29
C LEU A 85 -11.06 -2.23 -2.79
N PRO A 86 -11.60 -1.95 -3.98
CA PRO A 86 -12.64 -2.78 -4.55
C PRO A 86 -12.09 -4.20 -4.74
N ASN A 87 -12.83 -5.20 -4.26
CA ASN A 87 -12.61 -6.58 -4.67
C ASN A 87 -12.94 -6.65 -6.16
N ILE A 88 -11.97 -6.40 -7.02
CA ILE A 88 -12.05 -6.86 -8.41
C ILE A 88 -11.81 -8.37 -8.29
N GLY A 89 -12.92 -9.10 -8.43
CA GLY A 89 -12.98 -10.56 -8.41
C GLY A 89 -12.77 -11.16 -9.78
#